data_AF-A0A1L5P266-F1
#
_entry.id   AF-A0A1L5P266-F1
#
_cell.length_a   1.000
_cell.length_b   1.000
_cell.length_c   1.000
_cell.angle_alpha   90.00
_cell.angle_beta   90.00
_cell.angle_gamma   90.00
#
_symmetry.space_group_name_H-M   'P 1'
#
loop_
_entity.id
_entity.type
_entity.pdbx_description
1 polymer ?
#
loop_
_entity_poly.entity_id
_entity_poly.type
_entity_poly.pdbx_seq_one_letter_code
_entity_poly.pdbx_strand_id
1 'polypeptide(L)'
;MRKVTIEQFLTWAFTQELCKVGAGDTVSFGFSQAWNVMSEVAVLGTLIDRSPNAYGVIPDFITTTDPHPDAMLAGDAVKALAARGGFEVASDWNPFPEWQDPHGLVEIEVRRVVDELMAKRDALNGRYVVNLVVTRAILDRGLDWAAQEPEYKPVLRFGNPAWFVKRRIRNKLNRVEEIEDDGFDRKKRRPKKGAYRKWEMKGSIRGPILARLDWQLMQDAFATLHSELSRRLHSHELMPFTPNRQPWATLLFSRISSQVTENA
;
A
#
# COMPACT_ATOMS: atom_id res chain seq x y z
N MET A 1 28.76 -13.27 -13.57
CA MET A 1 27.71 -12.53 -12.85
C MET A 1 26.41 -12.64 -13.64
N ARG A 2 25.30 -12.95 -12.98
CA ARG A 2 23.98 -13.07 -13.63
C ARG A 2 23.25 -11.73 -13.55
N LYS A 3 22.76 -11.24 -14.69
CA LYS A 3 21.93 -10.02 -14.74
C LYS A 3 20.50 -10.33 -14.34
N VAL A 4 19.97 -9.58 -13.37
CA VAL A 4 18.62 -9.77 -12.81
C VAL A 4 18.00 -8.43 -12.44
N THR A 5 16.67 -8.33 -12.45
CA THR A 5 16.00 -7.14 -11.89
C THR A 5 16.00 -7.19 -10.36
N ILE A 6 15.77 -6.05 -9.70
CA ILE A 6 15.70 -6.01 -8.22
C ILE A 6 14.57 -6.89 -7.69
N GLU A 7 13.43 -6.95 -8.39
CA GLU A 7 12.29 -7.78 -8.01
C GLU A 7 12.64 -9.26 -8.11
N GLN A 8 13.20 -9.69 -9.24
CA GLN A 8 13.61 -11.08 -9.44
C GLN A 8 14.67 -11.52 -8.42
N PHE A 9 15.62 -10.63 -8.11
CA PHE A 9 16.64 -10.87 -7.12
C PHE A 9 16.06 -11.04 -5.72
N LEU A 10 15.16 -10.14 -5.30
CA LEU A 10 14.49 -10.24 -4.01
C LEU A 10 13.59 -11.48 -3.93
N THR A 11 12.81 -11.78 -4.98
CA THR A 11 11.99 -13.00 -5.03
C THR A 11 12.88 -14.23 -4.85
N TRP A 12 13.98 -14.36 -5.58
CA TRP A 12 14.94 -15.46 -5.40
C TRP A 12 15.49 -15.52 -3.97
N ALA A 13 15.97 -14.38 -3.43
CA ALA A 13 16.53 -14.34 -2.10
C ALA A 13 15.53 -14.81 -1.04
N PHE A 14 14.29 -14.31 -1.06
CA PHE A 14 13.29 -14.60 -0.02
C PHE A 14 12.62 -15.97 -0.16
N THR A 15 12.49 -16.50 -1.38
CA THR A 15 11.78 -17.78 -1.61
C THR A 15 12.71 -18.98 -1.65
N GLN A 16 13.99 -18.81 -2.01
CA GLN A 16 14.91 -19.93 -2.23
C GLN A 16 16.13 -19.94 -1.30
N GLU A 17 16.61 -18.78 -0.85
CA GLU A 17 17.88 -18.71 -0.11
C GLU A 17 17.69 -18.40 1.37
N LEU A 18 16.91 -17.39 1.72
CA LEU A 18 16.74 -16.94 3.11
C LEU A 18 15.97 -17.95 3.97
N CYS A 19 15.22 -18.88 3.37
CA CYS A 19 14.65 -20.01 4.09
C CYS A 19 15.72 -21.00 4.61
N LYS A 20 16.94 -21.00 4.04
CA LYS A 20 18.05 -21.84 4.55
C LYS A 20 18.65 -21.30 5.85
N VAL A 21 18.41 -20.03 6.18
CA VAL A 21 18.84 -19.44 7.45
C VAL A 21 18.07 -20.10 8.60
N GLY A 22 18.81 -20.75 9.49
CA GLY A 22 18.26 -21.52 10.60
C GLY A 22 17.82 -22.94 10.23
N ALA A 23 17.99 -23.36 8.96
CA ALA A 23 17.80 -24.76 8.56
C ALA A 23 18.89 -25.69 9.14
N GLY A 24 20.11 -25.14 9.33
CA GLY A 24 21.29 -25.85 9.85
C GLY A 24 21.67 -25.57 11.32
N ASP A 25 21.08 -24.59 12.01
CA ASP A 25 21.37 -24.33 13.44
C ASP A 25 20.77 -25.38 14.40
N THR A 26 20.26 -26.47 13.84
CA THR A 26 19.96 -27.72 14.55
C THR A 26 21.22 -28.53 14.92
N VAL A 27 22.43 -27.99 14.75
CA VAL A 27 23.69 -28.68 15.15
C VAL A 27 23.95 -28.68 16.66
N SER A 28 23.00 -28.23 17.49
CA SER A 28 22.95 -28.66 18.91
C SER A 28 21.55 -28.97 19.42
N PHE A 29 20.66 -29.47 18.55
CA PHE A 29 19.41 -30.12 18.97
C PHE A 29 19.55 -31.62 18.73
N GLY A 30 19.56 -32.40 19.80
CA GLY A 30 19.83 -33.84 19.76
C GLY A 30 18.99 -34.59 18.73
N PHE A 31 19.60 -35.63 18.16
CA PHE A 31 19.06 -36.56 17.15
C PHE A 31 17.59 -36.98 17.33
N SER A 32 17.01 -36.88 18.54
CA SER A 32 15.61 -37.23 18.82
C SER A 32 14.58 -36.23 18.29
N GLN A 33 14.90 -34.95 18.12
CA GLN A 33 13.92 -33.92 17.71
C GLN A 33 13.66 -33.92 16.19
N ALA A 34 14.68 -34.18 15.36
CA ALA A 34 14.51 -34.34 13.91
C ALA A 34 13.66 -35.59 13.56
N TRP A 35 13.85 -36.68 14.32
CA TRP A 35 12.97 -37.86 14.24
C TRP A 35 11.57 -37.58 14.75
N ASN A 36 11.39 -36.75 15.79
CA ASN A 36 10.07 -36.32 16.24
C ASN A 36 9.33 -35.53 15.16
N VAL A 37 9.99 -34.61 14.44
CA VAL A 37 9.37 -33.87 13.32
C VAL A 37 8.95 -34.80 12.18
N MET A 38 9.78 -35.77 11.80
CA MET A 38 9.37 -36.78 10.82
C MET A 38 8.24 -37.67 11.35
N SER A 39 8.24 -37.99 12.64
CA SER A 39 7.16 -38.76 13.28
C SER A 39 5.85 -37.97 13.35
N GLU A 40 5.89 -36.66 13.60
CA GLU A 40 4.73 -35.79 13.68
C GLU A 40 4.13 -35.56 12.29
N VAL A 41 4.95 -35.34 11.27
CA VAL A 41 4.49 -35.29 9.87
C VAL A 41 3.93 -36.65 9.43
N ALA A 42 4.53 -37.76 9.85
CA ALA A 42 4.01 -39.11 9.57
C ALA A 42 2.70 -39.43 10.32
N VAL A 43 2.48 -38.85 11.50
CA VAL A 43 1.30 -39.09 12.35
C VAL A 43 0.15 -38.14 12.02
N LEU A 44 0.41 -36.86 11.79
CA LEU A 44 -0.62 -35.84 11.53
C LEU A 44 -0.85 -35.60 10.03
N GLY A 45 0.09 -36.01 9.17
CA GLY A 45 0.04 -35.73 7.74
C GLY A 45 0.25 -34.24 7.39
N THR A 46 0.62 -33.40 8.36
CA THR A 46 0.81 -31.96 8.18
C THR A 46 2.02 -31.46 8.97
N LEU A 47 2.63 -30.37 8.52
CA LEU A 47 3.76 -29.73 9.19
C LEU A 47 3.23 -28.74 10.24
N ILE A 48 3.69 -28.87 11.49
CA ILE A 48 3.32 -27.96 12.58
C ILE A 48 3.96 -26.57 12.34
N ASP A 49 3.18 -25.53 12.60
CA ASP A 49 3.50 -24.12 12.32
C ASP A 49 4.86 -23.70 12.91
N ARG A 50 5.81 -23.39 12.03
CA ARG A 50 7.14 -22.91 12.43
C ARG A 50 7.13 -21.40 12.55
N SER A 51 7.79 -20.86 13.57
CA SER A 51 8.00 -19.42 13.65
C SER A 51 8.92 -18.94 12.51
N PRO A 52 8.61 -17.78 11.87
CA PRO A 52 9.50 -17.19 10.89
C PRO A 52 10.89 -16.89 11.47
N ASN A 53 11.92 -16.96 10.62
CA ASN A 53 13.28 -16.60 10.99
C ASN A 53 13.48 -15.08 11.08
N ALA A 54 14.73 -14.66 11.32
CA ALA A 54 15.10 -13.27 11.46
C ALA A 54 14.79 -12.38 10.23
N TYR A 55 14.49 -12.98 9.07
CA TYR A 55 14.10 -12.30 7.83
C TYR A 55 12.59 -12.40 7.54
N GLY A 56 11.80 -13.02 8.43
CA GLY A 56 10.36 -13.20 8.23
C GLY A 56 10.00 -14.36 7.31
N VAL A 57 10.94 -15.27 7.03
CA VAL A 57 10.74 -16.44 6.16
C VAL A 57 10.71 -17.71 7.01
N ILE A 58 9.88 -18.68 6.64
CA ILE A 58 9.83 -19.98 7.33
C ILE A 58 11.09 -20.79 7.00
N PRO A 59 11.88 -21.24 7.99
CA PRO A 59 13.07 -22.05 7.72
C PRO A 59 12.72 -23.36 7.03
N ASP A 60 13.48 -23.67 5.97
CA ASP A 60 13.47 -24.98 5.34
C ASP A 60 13.99 -26.05 6.33
N PHE A 61 13.57 -27.29 6.12
CA PHE A 61 13.94 -28.47 6.91
C PHE A 61 14.62 -29.55 6.08
N ILE A 62 14.65 -29.39 4.75
CA ILE A 62 15.23 -30.37 3.83
C ILE A 62 16.64 -29.94 3.41
N THR A 63 16.84 -28.66 3.11
CA THR A 63 18.10 -28.18 2.57
C THR A 63 19.17 -28.01 3.66
N THR A 64 20.33 -28.63 3.45
CA THR A 64 21.50 -28.60 4.36
C THR A 64 22.60 -27.63 3.88
N THR A 65 22.36 -26.88 2.81
CA THR A 65 23.35 -25.93 2.28
C THR A 65 23.19 -24.55 2.92
N ASP A 66 24.31 -23.87 3.09
CA ASP A 66 24.31 -22.49 3.59
C ASP A 66 23.61 -21.53 2.60
N PRO A 67 22.95 -20.48 3.11
CA PRO A 67 22.35 -19.44 2.28
C PRO A 67 23.43 -18.71 1.47
N HIS A 68 23.11 -18.37 0.23
CA HIS A 68 24.03 -17.61 -0.62
C HIS A 68 24.36 -16.23 -0.01
N PRO A 69 25.65 -15.78 0.01
CA PRO A 69 26.06 -14.50 0.61
C PRO A 69 25.29 -13.27 0.08
N ASP A 70 25.08 -13.19 -1.24
CA ASP A 70 24.25 -12.13 -1.85
C ASP A 70 22.82 -12.09 -1.30
N ALA A 71 22.21 -13.23 -0.98
CA ALA A 71 20.86 -13.27 -0.42
C ALA A 71 20.83 -12.77 1.03
N MET A 72 21.87 -13.08 1.81
CA MET A 72 22.04 -12.52 3.16
C MET A 72 22.17 -11.00 3.12
N LEU A 73 22.98 -10.46 2.19
CA LEU A 73 23.08 -9.02 1.96
C LEU A 73 21.73 -8.39 1.60
N ALA A 74 20.92 -9.06 0.78
CA ALA A 74 19.58 -8.61 0.45
C ALA A 74 18.67 -8.57 1.67
N GLY A 75 18.65 -9.65 2.47
CA GLY A 75 17.85 -9.73 3.70
C GLY A 75 18.23 -8.65 4.72
N ASP A 76 19.53 -8.40 4.91
CA ASP A 76 20.03 -7.40 5.82
C ASP A 76 19.69 -5.97 5.35
N ALA A 77 19.83 -5.69 4.05
CA ALA A 77 19.44 -4.41 3.46
C ALA A 77 17.93 -4.16 3.60
N VAL A 78 17.10 -5.18 3.38
CA VAL A 78 15.65 -5.10 3.59
C VAL A 78 15.35 -4.80 5.06
N LYS A 79 15.94 -5.52 6.01
CA LYS A 79 15.75 -5.26 7.45
C LYS A 79 16.19 -3.86 7.85
N ALA A 80 17.26 -3.33 7.25
CA ALA A 80 17.75 -1.99 7.53
C ALA A 80 16.76 -0.89 7.14
N LEU A 81 15.79 -1.15 6.25
CA LEU A 81 14.70 -0.21 5.97
C LEU A 81 13.89 0.15 7.22
N ALA A 82 13.78 -0.77 8.19
CA ALA A 82 13.07 -0.52 9.44
C ALA A 82 13.69 0.62 10.28
N ALA A 83 15.00 0.85 10.16
CA ALA A 83 15.72 1.88 10.89
C ALA A 83 15.62 3.28 10.25
N ARG A 84 15.07 3.40 9.04
CA ARG A 84 15.07 4.65 8.27
C ARG A 84 14.01 5.67 8.69
N GLY A 85 13.24 5.42 9.75
CA GLY A 85 12.35 6.41 10.37
C GLY A 85 10.98 6.58 9.70
N GLY A 86 10.62 5.71 8.76
CA GLY A 86 9.35 5.76 8.04
C GLY A 86 9.39 6.64 6.79
N PHE A 87 8.22 6.90 6.22
CA PHE A 87 8.06 7.68 4.99
C PHE A 87 7.13 8.86 5.21
N GLU A 88 7.42 9.97 4.52
CA GLU A 88 6.63 11.19 4.54
C GLU A 88 5.72 11.25 3.31
N VAL A 89 4.50 11.73 3.50
CA VAL A 89 3.55 12.01 2.42
C VAL A 89 3.54 13.50 2.18
N ALA A 90 3.82 13.91 0.93
CA ALA A 90 3.83 15.32 0.55
C ALA A 90 2.43 15.94 0.72
N SER A 91 2.36 17.22 1.08
CA SER A 91 1.08 17.92 1.33
C SER A 91 0.20 18.05 0.08
N ASP A 92 0.81 18.03 -1.10
CA ASP A 92 0.19 18.08 -2.42
C ASP A 92 0.06 16.70 -3.08
N TRP A 93 0.24 15.62 -2.29
CA TRP A 93 0.15 14.26 -2.80
C TRP A 93 -1.25 13.98 -3.37
N ASN A 94 -1.30 13.76 -4.69
CA ASN A 94 -2.50 13.37 -5.40
C ASN A 94 -2.38 11.91 -5.88
N PRO A 95 -3.03 10.95 -5.22
CA PRO A 95 -3.02 9.56 -5.67
C PRO A 95 -3.85 9.33 -6.94
N PHE A 96 -4.83 10.17 -7.27
CA PHE A 96 -5.75 9.99 -8.41
C PHE A 96 -5.73 11.16 -9.40
N PRO A 97 -4.60 11.46 -10.06
CA PRO A 97 -4.54 12.53 -11.06
C PRO A 97 -5.47 12.29 -12.26
N GLU A 98 -5.91 11.04 -12.50
CA GLU A 98 -6.79 10.67 -13.59
C GLU A 98 -8.29 10.83 -13.32
N TRP A 99 -8.69 10.96 -12.06
CA TRP A 99 -10.11 11.05 -11.72
C TRP A 99 -10.60 12.49 -11.85
N GLN A 100 -11.82 12.64 -12.36
CA GLN A 100 -12.50 13.91 -12.28
C GLN A 100 -13.06 14.07 -10.86
N ASP A 101 -12.75 15.19 -10.22
CA ASP A 101 -13.29 15.54 -8.90
C ASP A 101 -14.17 16.80 -8.96
N PRO A 102 -15.34 16.73 -9.65
CA PRO A 102 -16.20 17.89 -9.85
C PRO A 102 -16.79 18.47 -8.55
N HIS A 103 -16.68 17.72 -7.45
CA HIS A 103 -17.24 18.09 -6.15
C HIS A 103 -16.19 18.26 -5.04
N GLY A 104 -14.89 18.08 -5.35
CA GLY A 104 -13.80 18.11 -4.38
C GLY A 104 -13.83 16.97 -3.35
N LEU A 105 -14.63 15.92 -3.58
CA LEU A 105 -14.88 14.87 -2.61
C LEU A 105 -13.72 13.86 -2.54
N VAL A 106 -13.05 13.62 -3.67
CA VAL A 106 -11.87 12.75 -3.71
C VAL A 106 -10.74 13.42 -2.93
N GLU A 107 -10.47 14.70 -3.19
CA GLU A 107 -9.43 15.46 -2.49
C GLU A 107 -9.68 15.50 -0.98
N ILE A 108 -10.92 15.74 -0.55
CA ILE A 108 -11.31 15.74 0.86
C ILE A 108 -11.05 14.38 1.52
N GLU A 109 -11.43 13.28 0.86
CA GLU A 109 -11.24 11.94 1.41
C GLU A 109 -9.76 11.53 1.42
N VAL A 110 -8.98 11.88 0.39
CA VAL A 110 -7.52 11.68 0.37
C VAL A 110 -6.88 12.39 1.57
N ARG A 111 -7.17 13.68 1.76
CA ARG A 111 -6.65 14.47 2.87
C ARG A 111 -7.00 13.83 4.21
N ARG A 112 -8.28 13.45 4.38
CA ARG A 112 -8.74 12.78 5.60
C ARG A 112 -7.96 11.48 5.87
N VAL A 113 -7.78 10.62 4.87
CA VAL A 113 -7.07 9.35 5.02
C VAL A 113 -5.59 9.60 5.35
N VAL A 114 -4.96 10.57 4.70
CA VAL A 114 -3.57 10.97 4.98
C VAL A 114 -3.44 11.50 6.40
N ASP A 115 -4.32 12.39 6.84
CA ASP A 115 -4.33 12.93 8.21
C ASP A 115 -4.48 11.81 9.25
N GLU A 116 -5.37 10.85 9.01
CA GLU A 116 -5.55 9.68 9.86
C GLU A 116 -4.31 8.76 9.89
N LEU A 117 -3.59 8.63 8.78
CA LEU A 117 -2.34 7.88 8.70
C LEU A 117 -1.21 8.61 9.43
N MET A 118 -1.05 9.91 9.22
CA MET A 118 -0.04 10.74 9.89
C MET A 118 -0.26 10.80 11.40
N ALA A 119 -1.51 10.79 11.86
CA ALA A 119 -1.84 10.72 13.28
C ALA A 119 -1.37 9.40 13.91
N LYS A 120 -1.30 8.31 13.14
CA LYS A 120 -0.78 7.01 13.57
C LYS A 120 0.71 6.94 13.24
N ARG A 121 1.56 7.43 14.15
CA ARG A 121 3.03 7.44 14.00
C ARG A 121 3.66 6.12 13.52
N ASP A 122 3.02 4.98 13.80
CA ASP A 122 3.52 3.66 13.41
C ASP A 122 3.06 3.18 12.03
N ALA A 123 2.03 3.78 11.43
CA ALA A 123 1.40 3.25 10.20
C ALA A 123 2.33 3.31 8.98
N LEU A 124 3.22 4.29 8.91
CA LEU A 124 4.24 4.44 7.85
C LEU A 124 5.66 4.22 8.35
N ASN A 125 5.83 3.55 9.49
CA ASN A 125 7.14 3.23 10.03
C ASN A 125 7.89 2.28 9.07
N GLY A 126 9.22 2.30 9.08
CA GLY A 126 10.04 1.43 8.23
C GLY A 126 9.71 -0.05 8.36
N ARG A 127 9.21 -0.52 9.52
CA ARG A 127 8.72 -1.91 9.69
C ARG A 127 7.59 -2.27 8.74
N TYR A 128 6.67 -1.34 8.48
CA TYR A 128 5.59 -1.54 7.51
C TYR A 128 6.14 -1.78 6.11
N VAL A 129 7.13 -0.97 5.71
CA VAL A 129 7.77 -1.08 4.40
C VAL A 129 8.59 -2.37 4.27
N VAL A 130 9.26 -2.81 5.33
CA VAL A 130 9.88 -4.15 5.36
C VAL A 130 8.84 -5.22 5.05
N ASN A 131 7.71 -5.23 5.78
CA ASN A 131 6.66 -6.23 5.54
C ASN A 131 6.11 -6.16 4.12
N LEU A 132 5.97 -4.96 3.56
CA LEU A 132 5.52 -4.75 2.20
C LEU A 132 6.48 -5.37 1.18
N VAL A 133 7.78 -5.10 1.32
CA VAL A 133 8.84 -5.65 0.44
C VAL A 133 8.92 -7.17 0.58
N VAL A 134 8.92 -7.70 1.81
CA VAL A 134 8.98 -9.15 2.07
C VAL A 134 7.76 -9.85 1.47
N THR A 135 6.55 -9.31 1.70
CA THR A 135 5.32 -9.86 1.13
C THR A 135 5.36 -9.88 -0.39
N ARG A 136 5.84 -8.80 -1.02
CA ARG A 136 5.99 -8.74 -2.48
C ARG A 136 7.02 -9.75 -3.00
N ALA A 137 8.14 -9.94 -2.30
CA ALA A 137 9.18 -10.87 -2.69
C ALA A 137 8.71 -12.32 -2.57
N ILE A 138 7.91 -12.65 -1.54
CA ILE A 138 7.41 -14.01 -1.31
C ILE A 138 6.27 -14.36 -2.26
N LEU A 139 5.26 -13.48 -2.40
CA LEU A 139 4.06 -13.78 -3.20
C LEU A 139 4.28 -13.67 -4.71
N ASP A 140 5.41 -13.08 -5.11
CA ASP A 140 5.73 -12.67 -6.47
C ASP A 140 4.61 -11.94 -7.23
N ARG A 141 3.68 -11.32 -6.50
CA ARG A 141 2.53 -10.61 -7.05
C ARG A 141 2.65 -9.12 -6.75
N GLY A 142 2.54 -8.31 -7.79
CA GLY A 142 2.47 -6.85 -7.65
C GLY A 142 1.29 -6.43 -6.78
N LEU A 143 1.48 -5.40 -5.96
CA LEU A 143 0.40 -4.76 -5.24
C LEU A 143 -0.60 -4.21 -6.27
N ASP A 144 -1.87 -4.57 -6.10
CA ASP A 144 -2.91 -4.12 -7.01
C ASP A 144 -3.28 -2.67 -6.68
N TRP A 145 -2.77 -1.75 -7.48
CA TRP A 145 -3.06 -0.31 -7.40
C TRP A 145 -4.28 0.09 -8.26
N ALA A 146 -4.89 -0.87 -8.98
CA ALA A 146 -6.04 -0.60 -9.81
C ALA A 146 -7.19 -0.07 -8.95
N ALA A 147 -7.81 0.99 -9.44
CA ALA A 147 -8.89 1.66 -8.74
C ALA A 147 -9.97 2.07 -9.72
N GLN A 148 -11.22 1.85 -9.32
CA GLN A 148 -12.38 2.32 -10.06
C GLN A 148 -12.74 3.74 -9.62
N GLU A 149 -12.98 4.62 -10.58
CA GLU A 149 -13.42 5.99 -10.32
C GLU A 149 -14.74 5.99 -9.54
N PRO A 150 -14.86 6.78 -8.46
CA PRO A 150 -16.05 6.78 -7.63
C PRO A 150 -17.24 7.41 -8.37
N GLU A 151 -18.42 6.83 -8.17
CA GLU A 151 -19.66 7.48 -8.58
C GLU A 151 -20.11 8.50 -7.53
N TYR A 152 -20.72 9.59 -7.97
CA TYR A 152 -21.28 10.61 -7.09
C TYR A 152 -22.79 10.54 -7.06
N LYS A 153 -23.40 10.68 -5.89
CA LYS A 153 -24.86 10.75 -5.73
C LYS A 153 -25.25 11.95 -4.86
N PRO A 154 -26.40 12.59 -5.13
CA PRO A 154 -26.87 13.67 -4.30
C PRO A 154 -27.26 13.14 -2.91
N VAL A 155 -26.97 13.91 -1.87
CA VAL A 155 -27.41 13.57 -0.51
C VAL A 155 -28.94 13.57 -0.47
N LEU A 156 -29.54 12.48 -0.01
CA LEU A 156 -30.98 12.30 0.04
C LEU A 156 -31.53 12.54 1.45
N ARG A 157 -32.75 13.09 1.52
CA ARG A 157 -33.54 13.19 2.75
C ARG A 157 -34.96 12.71 2.43
N PHE A 158 -35.42 11.68 3.13
CA PHE A 158 -36.70 10.99 2.85
C PHE A 158 -36.84 10.57 1.37
N GLY A 159 -35.78 10.00 0.79
CA GLY A 159 -35.77 9.51 -0.60
C GLY A 159 -35.66 10.58 -1.68
N ASN A 160 -35.67 11.87 -1.34
CA ASN A 160 -35.56 12.97 -2.30
C ASN A 160 -34.24 13.74 -2.15
N PRO A 161 -33.68 14.35 -3.21
CA PRO A 161 -32.50 15.19 -3.11
C PRO A 161 -32.69 16.31 -2.08
N ALA A 162 -31.80 16.33 -1.09
CA ALA A 162 -31.85 17.30 -0.01
C ALA A 162 -31.34 18.66 -0.49
N TRP A 163 -31.98 19.71 0.02
CA TRP A 163 -31.56 21.10 -0.17
C TRP A 163 -31.00 21.62 1.14
N PHE A 164 -29.91 22.36 1.07
CA PHE A 164 -29.18 22.90 2.21
C PHE A 164 -29.07 24.41 2.08
N VAL A 165 -29.19 25.14 3.19
CA VAL A 165 -28.94 26.59 3.22
C VAL A 165 -28.11 26.94 4.44
N LYS A 166 -27.11 27.82 4.27
CA LYS A 166 -26.34 28.35 5.40
C LYS A 166 -27.15 29.44 6.10
N ARG A 167 -27.30 29.35 7.41
CA ARG A 167 -27.91 30.37 8.27
C ARG A 167 -26.92 30.78 9.34
N ARG A 168 -26.78 32.09 9.56
CA ARG A 168 -26.04 32.65 10.69
C ARG A 168 -26.91 32.62 11.93
N ILE A 169 -26.48 31.90 12.96
CA ILE A 169 -27.13 31.83 14.26
C ILE A 169 -26.16 32.37 15.31
N ARG A 170 -26.69 33.10 16.29
CA ARG A 170 -25.91 33.58 17.44
C ARG A 170 -25.93 32.50 18.51
N ASN A 171 -24.76 31.99 18.88
CA ASN A 171 -24.64 30.97 19.92
C ASN A 171 -24.81 31.59 21.33
N LYS A 172 -24.87 30.74 22.36
CA LYS A 172 -25.03 31.17 23.77
C LYS A 172 -23.85 32.04 24.28
N LEU A 173 -22.72 32.01 23.58
CA LEU A 173 -21.51 32.80 23.85
C LEU A 173 -21.48 34.11 23.01
N ASN A 174 -22.61 34.48 22.41
CA ASN A 174 -22.79 35.67 21.58
C ASN A 174 -21.95 35.74 20.29
N ARG A 175 -21.28 34.64 19.89
CA ARG A 175 -20.56 34.50 18.62
C ARG A 175 -21.53 34.09 17.51
N VAL A 176 -21.29 34.58 16.30
CA VAL A 176 -22.07 34.24 15.11
C VAL A 176 -21.45 33.00 14.47
N GLU A 177 -22.21 31.92 14.39
CA GLU A 177 -21.81 30.69 13.73
C GLU A 177 -22.69 30.43 12.50
N GLU A 178 -22.08 29.94 11.42
CA GLU A 178 -22.80 29.48 10.24
C GLU A 178 -23.20 28.02 10.43
N ILE A 179 -24.51 27.78 10.54
CA ILE A 179 -25.08 26.45 10.65
C ILE A 179 -25.84 26.14 9.37
N GLU A 180 -25.73 24.91 8.91
CA GLU A 180 -26.50 24.40 7.79
C GLU A 180 -27.89 23.95 8.25
N ASP A 181 -28.94 24.46 7.60
CA ASP A 181 -30.34 24.10 7.88
C ASP A 181 -31.04 23.59 6.61
N ASP A 182 -32.26 23.07 6.76
CA ASP A 182 -33.09 22.61 5.65
C ASP A 182 -33.37 23.75 4.67
N GLY A 183 -32.83 23.59 3.46
CA GLY A 183 -32.97 24.50 2.34
C GLY A 183 -34.29 24.35 1.60
N PHE A 184 -35.15 23.38 1.94
CA PHE A 184 -36.42 23.16 1.27
C PHE A 184 -37.58 23.85 2.02
N ASP A 185 -38.36 24.68 1.32
CA ASP A 185 -39.59 25.26 1.88
C ASP A 185 -40.76 24.28 1.65
N ARG A 186 -41.16 23.58 2.72
CA ARG A 186 -42.28 22.62 2.68
C ARG A 186 -43.62 23.27 2.31
N LYS A 187 -43.85 24.54 2.68
CA LYS A 187 -45.10 25.24 2.37
C LYS A 187 -45.17 25.61 0.89
N LYS A 188 -44.07 26.13 0.34
CA LYS A 188 -43.99 26.56 -1.07
C LYS A 188 -43.55 25.45 -2.04
N ARG A 189 -43.26 24.25 -1.52
CA ARG A 189 -42.74 23.08 -2.27
C ARG A 189 -41.58 23.42 -3.19
N ARG A 190 -40.68 24.32 -2.77
CA ARG A 190 -39.55 24.80 -3.59
C ARG A 190 -38.31 25.08 -2.73
N PRO A 191 -37.09 25.04 -3.30
CA PRO A 191 -35.89 25.44 -2.58
C PRO A 191 -35.94 26.91 -2.15
N LYS A 192 -35.36 27.20 -0.98
CA LYS A 192 -35.14 28.55 -0.47
C LYS A 192 -34.10 29.27 -1.35
N LYS A 193 -34.13 30.61 -1.35
CA LYS A 193 -33.12 31.41 -2.05
C LYS A 193 -31.74 31.11 -1.45
N GLY A 194 -30.77 30.79 -2.31
CA GLY A 194 -29.42 30.41 -1.88
C GLY A 194 -29.31 28.96 -1.37
N ALA A 195 -30.35 28.14 -1.53
CA ALA A 195 -30.23 26.72 -1.23
C ALA A 195 -29.35 26.03 -2.29
N TYR A 196 -28.48 25.12 -1.85
CA TYR A 196 -27.62 24.31 -2.69
C TYR A 196 -27.84 22.82 -2.42
N ARG A 197 -27.27 21.98 -3.28
CA ARG A 197 -27.27 20.53 -3.14
C ARG A 197 -25.90 20.06 -2.68
N LYS A 198 -25.88 19.01 -1.86
CA LYS A 198 -24.66 18.29 -1.50
C LYS A 198 -24.57 16.98 -2.26
N TRP A 199 -23.35 16.56 -2.47
CA TRP A 199 -22.99 15.31 -3.10
C TRP A 199 -22.21 14.46 -2.11
N GLU A 200 -22.37 13.15 -2.22
CA GLU A 200 -21.58 12.16 -1.50
C GLU A 200 -21.04 11.12 -2.50
N MET A 201 -19.87 10.57 -2.21
CA MET A 201 -19.33 9.46 -2.98
C MET A 201 -20.12 8.18 -2.69
N LYS A 202 -20.40 7.40 -3.73
CA LYS A 202 -21.01 6.08 -3.63
C LYS A 202 -19.91 5.06 -3.32
N GLY A 203 -19.65 4.88 -2.02
CA GLY A 203 -18.62 3.98 -1.52
C GLY A 203 -17.38 4.72 -1.03
N SER A 204 -16.50 3.99 -0.36
CA SER A 204 -15.23 4.54 0.15
C SER A 204 -14.10 4.25 -0.83
N ILE A 205 -13.28 5.26 -1.11
CA ILE A 205 -12.04 5.14 -1.89
C ILE A 205 -10.81 4.91 -1.00
N ARG A 206 -11.00 4.64 0.30
CA ARG A 206 -9.90 4.41 1.25
C ARG A 206 -8.96 3.28 0.81
N GLY A 207 -9.51 2.13 0.41
CA GLY A 207 -8.71 0.99 -0.06
C GLY A 207 -7.82 1.38 -1.25
N PRO A 208 -8.39 1.95 -2.33
CA PRO A 208 -7.61 2.53 -3.42
C PRO A 208 -6.52 3.55 -3.01
N ILE A 209 -6.80 4.43 -2.04
CA ILE A 209 -5.81 5.40 -1.53
C ILE A 209 -4.61 4.66 -0.94
N LEU A 210 -4.88 3.68 -0.06
CA LEU A 210 -3.83 2.90 0.60
C LEU A 210 -3.03 2.07 -0.41
N ALA A 211 -3.70 1.43 -1.37
CA ALA A 211 -3.03 0.63 -2.40
C ALA A 211 -2.04 1.46 -3.24
N ARG A 212 -2.40 2.70 -3.60
CA ARG A 212 -1.51 3.61 -4.33
C ARG A 212 -0.37 4.14 -3.49
N LEU A 213 -0.62 4.39 -2.20
CA LEU A 213 0.43 4.73 -1.25
C LEU A 213 1.44 3.60 -1.12
N ASP A 214 0.96 2.38 -0.88
CA ASP A 214 1.79 1.18 -0.76
C ASP A 214 2.64 0.95 -2.01
N TRP A 215 2.05 1.12 -3.20
CA TRP A 215 2.79 1.04 -4.44
C TRP A 215 3.97 2.02 -4.47
N GLN A 216 3.76 3.29 -4.12
CA GLN A 216 4.81 4.31 -4.13
C GLN A 216 5.91 4.00 -3.09
N LEU A 217 5.51 3.63 -1.87
CA LEU A 217 6.43 3.23 -0.81
C LEU A 217 7.30 2.04 -1.24
N MET A 218 6.71 1.05 -1.89
CA MET A 218 7.43 -0.10 -2.42
C MET A 218 8.42 0.30 -3.52
N GLN A 219 8.02 1.18 -4.45
CA GLN A 219 8.92 1.67 -5.51
C GLN A 219 10.12 2.44 -4.94
N ASP A 220 9.90 3.26 -3.90
CA ASP A 220 10.98 3.98 -3.22
C ASP A 220 11.88 3.05 -2.41
N ALA A 221 11.31 2.02 -1.78
CA ALA A 221 12.07 0.97 -1.13
C ALA A 221 12.95 0.22 -2.15
N PHE A 222 12.42 -0.14 -3.31
CA PHE A 222 13.19 -0.79 -4.38
C PHE A 222 14.30 0.09 -4.93
N ALA A 223 14.06 1.39 -5.12
CA ALA A 223 15.10 2.33 -5.54
C ALA A 223 16.22 2.41 -4.49
N THR A 224 15.86 2.43 -3.21
CA THR A 224 16.81 2.45 -2.09
C THR A 224 17.63 1.16 -2.03
N LEU A 225 16.96 0.00 -2.09
CA LEU A 225 17.62 -1.31 -2.07
C LEU A 225 18.51 -1.52 -3.29
N HIS A 226 18.05 -1.10 -4.47
CA HIS A 226 18.84 -1.16 -5.70
C HIS A 226 20.13 -0.36 -5.57
N SER A 227 20.04 0.89 -5.09
CA SER A 227 21.21 1.74 -4.85
C SER A 227 22.19 1.12 -3.86
N GLU A 228 21.67 0.53 -2.77
CA GLU A 228 22.48 -0.09 -1.73
C GLU A 228 23.17 -1.39 -2.21
N LEU A 229 22.47 -2.22 -2.98
CA LEU A 229 22.93 -3.55 -3.35
C LEU A 229 23.77 -3.57 -4.63
N SER A 230 23.56 -2.64 -5.58
CA SER A 230 24.14 -2.70 -6.94
C SER A 230 25.68 -2.80 -7.00
N ARG A 231 26.40 -2.47 -5.93
CA ARG A 231 27.88 -2.56 -5.85
C ARG A 231 28.40 -3.54 -4.78
N ARG A 232 27.51 -4.28 -4.12
CA ARG A 232 27.84 -5.15 -2.99
C ARG A 232 27.67 -6.64 -3.30
N LEU A 233 26.99 -6.97 -4.40
CA LEU A 233 26.73 -8.34 -4.83
C LEU A 233 27.94 -8.93 -5.57
N HIS A 234 28.21 -10.21 -5.32
CA HIS A 234 29.36 -10.92 -5.91
C HIS A 234 28.95 -11.77 -7.12
N SER A 235 27.81 -12.44 -7.03
CA SER A 235 27.34 -13.39 -8.07
C SER A 235 26.30 -12.78 -9.00
N HIS A 236 25.59 -11.75 -8.54
CA HIS A 236 24.51 -11.08 -9.26
C HIS A 236 24.88 -9.65 -9.66
N GLU A 237 24.37 -9.22 -10.81
CA GLU A 237 24.44 -7.83 -11.28
C GLU A 237 23.01 -7.31 -11.43
N LEU A 238 22.66 -6.28 -10.67
CA LEU A 238 21.34 -5.68 -10.76
C LEU A 238 21.22 -4.85 -12.04
N MET A 239 20.21 -5.15 -12.85
CA MET A 239 19.85 -4.31 -13.98
C MET A 239 19.44 -2.91 -13.49
N PRO A 240 19.60 -1.85 -14.32
CA PRO A 240 19.14 -0.51 -13.96
C PRO A 240 17.66 -0.52 -13.55
N PHE A 241 17.35 0.15 -12.44
CA PHE A 241 15.99 0.28 -11.93
C PHE A 241 15.59 1.74 -11.92
N THR A 242 14.39 2.04 -12.42
CA THR A 242 13.77 3.36 -12.35
C THR A 242 12.40 3.22 -11.70
N PRO A 243 12.15 3.85 -10.55
CA PRO A 243 10.88 3.70 -9.84
C PRO A 243 9.74 4.29 -10.67
N ASN A 244 8.71 3.48 -10.94
CA ASN A 244 7.47 3.95 -11.55
C ASN A 244 6.44 4.21 -10.46
N ARG A 245 6.47 5.41 -9.88
CA ARG A 245 5.62 5.78 -8.73
C ARG A 245 4.13 5.92 -9.06
N GLN A 246 3.79 6.25 -10.31
CA GLN A 246 2.40 6.49 -10.72
C GLN A 246 2.14 5.89 -12.12
N PRO A 247 2.16 4.55 -12.26
CA PRO A 247 1.90 3.90 -13.54
C PRO A 247 0.52 4.28 -14.10
N TRP A 248 -0.47 4.49 -13.24
CA TRP A 248 -1.81 4.92 -13.59
C TRP A 248 -1.89 6.32 -14.22
N ALA A 249 -0.99 7.24 -13.85
CA ALA A 249 -0.95 8.57 -14.46
C ALA A 249 -0.52 8.53 -15.93
N THR A 250 0.28 7.53 -16.32
CA THR A 250 0.73 7.37 -17.71
C THR A 250 -0.37 6.79 -18.60
N LEU A 251 -1.28 5.97 -18.04
CA LEU A 251 -2.41 5.39 -18.77
C LEU A 251 -3.43 6.43 -19.24
N LEU A 252 -3.52 7.59 -18.58
CA LEU A 252 -4.27 8.75 -19.06
C LEU A 252 -3.76 9.23 -20.42
N PHE A 253 -2.46 9.45 -20.53
CA PHE A 253 -1.85 10.03 -21.73
C PHE A 253 -1.99 9.11 -22.94
N SER A 254 -1.91 7.78 -22.73
CA SER A 254 -2.17 6.83 -23.82
C SER A 254 -3.63 6.86 -24.27
N ARG A 255 -4.60 6.92 -23.36
CA ARG A 255 -6.04 6.99 -23.72
C ARG A 255 -6.40 8.28 -24.44
N ILE A 256 -5.86 9.41 -23.99
CA ILE A 256 -6.06 10.72 -24.63
C ILE A 256 -5.44 10.72 -26.03
N SER A 257 -4.21 10.18 -26.17
CA SER A 257 -3.55 10.09 -27.48
C SER A 257 -4.32 9.22 -28.47
N SER A 258 -4.90 8.10 -28.03
CA SER A 258 -5.72 7.21 -28.89
C SER A 258 -7.02 7.89 -29.35
N GLN A 259 -7.71 8.59 -28.45
CA GLN A 259 -8.94 9.32 -28.78
C GLN A 259 -8.71 10.49 -29.74
N VAL A 260 -7.54 11.13 -29.70
CA VAL A 260 -7.17 12.20 -30.65
C VAL A 260 -6.88 11.63 -32.04
N THR A 261 -6.27 10.46 -32.15
CA THR A 261 -6.03 9.79 -33.45
C THR A 261 -7.28 9.18 -34.08
N GLU A 262 -8.30 8.81 -33.30
CA GLU A 262 -9.56 8.27 -33.84
C GLU A 262 -10.56 9.35 -34.26
N ASN A 263 -10.39 10.59 -33.77
CA ASN A 263 -11.26 11.73 -34.09
C ASN A 263 -10.61 12.74 -35.07
N ALA A 264 -9.48 12.39 -35.68
CA ALA A 264 -8.77 13.18 -36.69
C ALA A 264 -8.86 12.50 -38.06
#